data_AF-A0A7V4U139-F1
#
_entry.id   AF-A0A7V4U139-F1
#
_cell.length_a   1.000
_cell.length_b   1.000
_cell.length_c   1.000
_cell.angle_alpha   90.00
_cell.angle_beta   90.00
_cell.angle_gamma   90.00
#
_symmetry.space_group_name_H-M   'P 1'
#
loop_
_entity.id
_entity.type
_entity.pdbx_description
1 polymer ?
#
loop_
_entity_poly.entity_id
_entity_poly.type
_entity_poly.pdbx_seq_one_letter_code
_entity_poly.pdbx_strand_id
1 'polypeptide(L)'
;MMDKLPHKERIKQLCDIMGEDLDGPACQAVLDHINTCPTCKVYYDTVKKTILLCKENDCPEELPDDVNARLMKVLDLEEYAAERKGKKG
;
A
#
# COMPACT_ATOMS: atom_id res chain seq x y z
N MET A 1 1.10 -8.14 1.25
CA MET A 1 1.40 -8.25 2.70
C MET A 1 1.63 -6.85 3.27
N MET A 2 0.56 -6.08 3.55
CA MET A 2 0.69 -4.71 4.08
C MET A 2 -0.33 -4.40 5.20
N ASP A 3 -0.86 -5.44 5.86
CA ASP A 3 -2.06 -5.31 6.70
C ASP A 3 -1.80 -5.49 8.20
N LYS A 4 -0.53 -5.36 8.64
CA LYS A 4 -0.17 -5.45 10.06
C LYS A 4 0.79 -4.36 10.56
N LEU A 5 0.95 -3.25 9.86
CA LEU A 5 1.84 -2.19 10.34
C LEU A 5 1.11 -1.25 11.32
N PRO A 6 1.64 -1.04 12.55
CA PRO A 6 1.15 -0.03 13.48
C PRO A 6 1.06 1.36 12.85
N HIS A 7 0.18 2.20 13.41
CA HIS A 7 -0.13 3.53 12.86
C HIS A 7 1.11 4.38 12.53
N LYS A 8 2.18 4.26 13.32
CA LYS A 8 3.47 4.94 13.10
C LYS A 8 4.12 4.57 11.76
N GLU A 9 4.10 3.31 11.37
CA GLU A 9 4.71 2.84 10.14
C GLU A 9 3.90 3.20 8.88
N ARG A 10 2.59 3.40 9.00
CA ARG A 10 1.77 3.93 7.89
C ARG A 10 2.03 5.40 7.62
N ILE A 11 2.24 6.19 8.66
CA ILE A 11 2.67 7.58 8.50
C ILE A 11 4.05 7.58 7.83
N LYS A 12 4.90 6.57 8.11
CA LYS A 12 6.22 6.39 7.46
C LYS A 12 6.14 6.32 5.97
N GLN A 13 5.31 5.41 5.49
CA GLN A 13 5.10 5.24 4.07
C GLN A 13 4.53 6.51 3.42
N LEU A 14 3.66 7.25 4.12
CA LEU A 14 3.13 8.53 3.62
C LEU A 14 4.23 9.61 3.51
N CYS A 15 5.08 9.78 4.52
CA CYS A 15 6.18 10.75 4.46
C CYS A 15 7.28 10.29 3.48
N ASP A 16 7.57 8.98 3.37
CA ASP A 16 8.45 8.39 2.33
C ASP A 16 7.93 8.66 0.91
N ILE A 17 6.61 8.55 0.68
CA ILE A 17 5.97 8.88 -0.62
C ILE A 17 6.03 10.38 -0.93
N MET A 18 5.98 11.22 0.11
CA MET A 18 6.11 12.68 -0.01
C MET A 18 7.58 13.15 -0.04
N GLY A 19 8.55 12.24 0.07
CA GLY A 19 9.97 12.53 -0.08
C GLY A 19 10.69 13.05 1.18
N GLU A 20 10.08 12.93 2.36
CA GLU A 20 10.69 13.38 3.63
C GLU A 20 10.58 12.33 4.75
N ASP A 21 11.55 12.35 5.68
CA ASP A 21 11.58 11.44 6.82
C ASP A 21 10.44 11.76 7.82
N LEU A 22 9.89 10.73 8.45
CA LEU A 22 8.75 10.84 9.37
C LEU A 22 8.95 11.77 10.55
N ASP A 23 10.14 11.66 11.11
CA ASP A 23 10.54 12.39 12.28
C ASP A 23 11.13 13.75 11.86
N GLY A 24 11.05 14.05 10.56
CA GLY A 24 11.38 15.33 9.98
C GLY A 24 10.45 16.43 10.51
N PRO A 25 10.98 17.65 10.70
CA PRO A 25 10.24 18.77 11.28
C PRO A 25 8.98 19.14 10.47
N ALA A 26 8.98 18.92 9.15
CA ALA A 26 7.85 19.20 8.29
C ALA A 26 6.71 18.18 8.44
N CYS A 27 7.01 16.88 8.53
CA CYS A 27 6.00 15.83 8.78
C CYS A 27 5.33 16.06 10.16
N GLN A 28 6.10 16.49 11.18
CA GLN A 28 5.54 16.90 12.49
C GLN A 28 4.68 18.17 12.42
N ALA A 29 5.13 19.22 11.72
CA ALA A 29 4.36 20.45 11.57
C ALA A 29 3.00 20.20 10.87
N VAL A 30 2.96 19.29 9.90
CA VAL A 30 1.71 18.86 9.25
C VAL A 30 0.81 18.10 10.21
N LEU A 31 1.35 17.18 11.03
CA LEU A 31 0.58 16.46 12.04
C LEU A 31 -0.04 17.40 13.08
N ASP A 32 0.74 18.38 13.57
CA ASP A 32 0.27 19.39 14.51
C ASP A 32 -0.87 20.23 13.90
N HIS A 33 -0.74 20.62 12.63
CA HIS A 33 -1.81 21.33 11.92
C HIS A 33 -3.08 20.49 11.78
N ILE A 34 -2.97 19.23 11.38
CA ILE A 34 -4.11 18.31 11.27
C ILE A 34 -4.81 18.13 12.62
N ASN A 35 -4.05 18.08 13.72
CA ASN A 35 -4.61 17.92 15.06
C ASN A 35 -5.33 19.18 15.57
N THR A 36 -4.95 20.36 15.10
CA THR A 36 -5.47 21.66 15.55
C THR A 36 -6.54 22.25 14.62
N CYS A 37 -6.60 21.82 13.35
CA CYS A 37 -7.55 22.31 12.35
C CYS A 37 -8.66 21.27 12.07
N PRO A 38 -9.91 21.51 12.48
CA PRO A 38 -11.02 20.57 12.29
C PRO A 38 -11.26 20.18 10.83
N THR A 39 -11.15 21.13 9.90
CA THR A 39 -11.35 20.89 8.46
C THR A 39 -10.30 19.92 7.91
N CYS A 40 -9.04 20.14 8.25
CA CYS A 40 -7.94 19.29 7.81
C CYS A 40 -8.03 17.89 8.43
N LYS A 41 -8.48 17.80 9.69
CA LYS A 41 -8.76 16.52 10.35
C LYS A 41 -9.82 15.70 9.60
N VAL A 42 -10.95 16.31 9.27
CA VAL A 42 -12.03 15.66 8.51
C VAL A 42 -11.54 15.18 7.14
N TYR A 43 -10.77 16.01 6.44
CA TYR A 43 -10.19 15.63 5.15
C TYR A 43 -9.24 14.43 5.28
N TYR A 44 -8.31 14.48 6.25
CA TYR A 44 -7.38 13.39 6.54
C TYR A 44 -8.13 12.09 6.85
N ASP A 45 -9.13 12.13 7.72
CA ASP A 45 -9.93 10.96 8.10
C ASP A 45 -10.69 10.39 6.88
N THR A 46 -11.16 11.25 5.99
CA THR A 46 -11.82 10.84 4.75
C THR A 46 -10.86 10.12 3.82
N VAL A 47 -9.68 10.71 3.55
CA VAL A 47 -8.65 10.08 2.71
C VAL A 47 -8.21 8.74 3.31
N LYS A 48 -7.99 8.68 4.62
CA LYS A 48 -7.66 7.45 5.34
C LYS A 48 -8.73 6.38 5.17
N LYS A 49 -10.01 6.75 5.24
CA LYS A 49 -11.13 5.84 5.02
C LYS A 49 -11.21 5.37 3.57
N THR A 50 -10.97 6.24 2.60
CA THR A 50 -10.92 5.87 1.18
C THR A 50 -9.82 4.85 0.92
N ILE A 51 -8.62 5.05 1.47
CA ILE A 51 -7.51 4.08 1.36
C ILE A 51 -7.90 2.72 1.96
N LEU A 52 -8.54 2.70 3.12
CA LEU A 52 -9.02 1.48 3.75
C LEU A 52 -10.01 0.75 2.82
N LEU A 53 -11.00 1.47 2.30
CA LEU A 53 -11.99 0.90 1.39
C LEU A 53 -11.36 0.35 0.12
N CYS A 54 -10.42 1.07 -0.51
CA CYS A 54 -9.72 0.56 -1.69
C CYS A 54 -8.95 -0.73 -1.37
N LYS A 55 -8.29 -0.82 -0.21
CA LYS A 55 -7.56 -2.03 0.21
C LYS A 55 -8.46 -3.21 0.54
N GLU A 56 -9.61 -2.94 1.17
CA GLU A 56 -10.58 -3.99 1.53
C GLU A 56 -11.37 -4.48 0.31
N ASN A 57 -11.60 -3.60 -0.69
CA ASN A 57 -12.24 -3.94 -1.96
C ASN A 57 -11.23 -4.42 -3.02
N ASP A 58 -9.93 -4.28 -2.78
CA ASP A 58 -8.90 -5.13 -3.39
C ASP A 58 -9.10 -6.56 -2.84
N CYS A 59 -10.19 -7.21 -3.26
CA CYS A 59 -10.22 -8.66 -3.26
C CYS A 59 -9.13 -9.07 -4.27
N PRO A 60 -8.06 -9.76 -3.83
CA PRO A 60 -7.20 -10.42 -4.79
C PRO A 60 -8.04 -11.55 -5.37
N GLU A 61 -8.76 -11.27 -6.45
CA GLU A 61 -9.22 -12.32 -7.34
C GLU A 61 -7.93 -13.03 -7.74
N GLU A 62 -7.74 -14.26 -7.25
CA GLU A 62 -6.53 -15.00 -7.58
C GLU A 62 -6.49 -15.10 -9.11
N LEU A 63 -5.47 -14.49 -9.70
CA LEU A 63 -5.30 -14.50 -11.15
C LEU A 63 -5.33 -15.95 -11.61
N PRO A 64 -6.28 -16.35 -12.48
CA PRO A 64 -6.37 -17.73 -12.93
C PRO A 64 -5.03 -18.21 -13.49
N ASP A 65 -4.61 -19.40 -13.08
CA ASP A 65 -3.30 -19.96 -13.43
C ASP A 65 -3.06 -20.00 -14.95
N ASP A 66 -4.12 -20.20 -15.74
CA ASP A 66 -4.08 -20.23 -17.20
C ASP A 66 -3.82 -18.84 -17.80
N VAL A 67 -4.41 -17.79 -17.23
CA VAL A 67 -4.16 -16.40 -17.64
C VAL A 67 -2.72 -16.01 -17.34
N ASN A 68 -2.24 -16.34 -16.14
CA ASN A 68 -0.85 -16.10 -15.76
C ASN A 68 0.13 -16.86 -16.68
N ALA A 69 -0.11 -18.15 -16.94
CA ALA A 69 0.72 -18.96 -17.82
C ALA A 69 0.77 -18.41 -19.25
N ARG A 70 -0.37 -17.98 -19.79
CA ARG A 70 -0.42 -17.33 -21.12
C ARG A 70 0.38 -16.04 -21.16
N LEU A 71 0.30 -15.22 -20.12
CA LEU A 71 1.07 -13.97 -20.03
C LEU A 71 2.58 -14.25 -20.01
N MET A 72 3.02 -15.16 -19.15
CA MET A 72 4.44 -15.51 -19.02
C MET A 72 5.01 -16.06 -20.33
N LYS A 73 4.21 -16.82 -21.08
CA LYS A 73 4.56 -17.28 -22.43
C LYS A 73 4.72 -16.14 -23.44
N VAL A 74 3.80 -15.18 -23.46
CA VAL A 74 3.86 -14.01 -24.37
C VAL A 74 5.09 -13.15 -24.07
N LEU A 75 5.47 -13.06 -22.79
CA LEU A 75 6.62 -12.29 -22.35
C LEU A 75 7.96 -13.04 -22.45
N ASP A 76 7.96 -14.32 -22.84
CA ASP A 76 9.14 -15.20 -22.85
C ASP A 76 9.80 -15.34 -21.46
N LEU A 77 8.95 -15.44 -20.42
CA LEU A 77 9.34 -15.52 -19.00
C LEU A 77 8.88 -16.84 -18.35
N GLU A 78 8.66 -17.90 -19.12
CA GLU A 78 8.13 -19.17 -18.61
C GLU A 78 9.02 -19.77 -17.49
N GLU A 79 10.34 -19.56 -17.55
CA GLU A 79 11.30 -20.02 -16.53
C GLU A 79 11.07 -19.36 -15.15
N TYR A 80 10.70 -18.07 -15.12
CA TYR A 80 10.39 -17.32 -13.89
C TYR A 80 9.05 -17.72 -13.25
N ALA A 81 8.16 -18.33 -14.04
CA ALA A 81 6.88 -18.83 -13.54
C ALA A 81 7.05 -20.15 -12.76
N ALA A 82 8.04 -20.97 -13.11
CA ALA A 82 8.32 -22.25 -12.47
C ALA A 82 8.83 -22.08 -11.02
N GLU A 83 9.61 -21.04 -10.74
CA GLU A 83 10.21 -20.78 -9.42
C GLU A 83 9.18 -20.41 -8.35
N ARG A 84 8.05 -19.80 -8.74
CA ARG A 84 7.00 -19.37 -7.79
C ARG A 84 6.17 -20.52 -7.21
N LYS A 85 6.14 -21.69 -7.85
CA LYS A 85 5.37 -22.85 -7.34
C LYS A 85 6.05 -23.59 -6.18
N GLY A 86 7.32 -23.31 -5.87
CA GLY A 86 8.09 -23.99 -4.81
C GLY A 86 7.94 -23.43 -3.39
N LYS A 87 7.20 -22.32 -3.18
CA LYS A 87 7.12 -21.60 -1.89
C LYS A 87 5.73 -21.65 -1.23
N LYS A 88 4.94 -22.69 -1.53
CA LYS A 88 3.78 -23.12 -0.73
C LYS A 88 4.20 -24.39 0.03
N GLY A 89 4.84 -24.19 1.18
CA GLY A 89 5.22 -25.21 2.16
C GLY A 89 5.21 -24.59 3.54
#